data_AF-A0A6V7W702-F1
#
_entry.id   AF-A0A6V7W702-F1
#
_cell.length_a   1.000
_cell.length_b   1.000
_cell.length_c   1.000
_cell.angle_alpha   90.00
_cell.angle_beta   90.00
_cell.angle_gamma   90.00
#
_symmetry.space_group_name_H-M   'P 1'
#
loop_
_entity.id
_entity.type
_entity.pdbx_description
1 polymer ?
#
loop_
_entity_poly.entity_id
_entity_poly.type
_entity_poly.pdbx_seq_one_letter_code
_entity_poly.pdbx_strand_id
1 'polypeptide(L)'
;MNLNIFKFTCSLVLLFLVYLPEKSLGDGVDSMNGEKDEITDKLPLINFDINFKHYSGYLQVKKNYMLHYWLVMSQSNPATDPLLFWFNGGPGCSSLNGLLEGMGPYILSPDKKTLIRNENNWNKKASIVYMESPIGVGYSYALNGNITINDDQTADANYEAIKLFLAKFPMFRKKQPIHSGRILFRCLCPDGC
;
A
#
# COMPACT_ATOMS: atom_id res chain seq x y z
N MET A 1 -27.92 34.41 37.80
CA MET A 1 -27.29 33.08 37.63
C MET A 1 -27.73 32.59 36.25
N ASN A 2 -27.01 33.01 35.21
CA ASN A 2 -27.47 33.02 33.83
C ASN A 2 -26.86 31.88 33.00
N LEU A 3 -27.75 31.14 32.33
CA LEU A 3 -27.73 30.76 30.91
C LEU A 3 -26.41 30.28 30.26
N ASN A 4 -26.39 29.07 29.68
CA ASN A 4 -26.60 28.91 28.23
C ASN A 4 -26.35 27.47 27.73
N ILE A 5 -27.37 26.94 27.06
CA ILE A 5 -27.25 25.94 25.99
C ILE A 5 -26.95 26.74 24.68
N PHE A 6 -26.27 26.09 23.73
CA PHE A 6 -26.08 26.44 22.30
C PHE A 6 -24.89 27.33 21.92
N LYS A 7 -23.89 26.71 21.25
CA LYS A 7 -23.33 27.00 19.89
C LYS A 7 -21.80 26.91 19.80
N PHE A 8 -21.34 26.08 18.84
CA PHE A 8 -20.11 26.19 18.03
C PHE A 8 -18.77 26.11 18.82
N THR A 9 -17.68 25.46 18.40
CA THR A 9 -17.08 25.28 17.07
C THR A 9 -16.08 24.12 17.09
N CYS A 10 -15.94 23.49 15.93
CA CYS A 10 -14.76 22.76 15.44
C CYS A 10 -13.41 23.37 15.87
N SER A 11 -12.62 22.63 16.65
CA SER A 11 -11.14 22.66 16.72
C SER A 11 -10.71 22.08 18.05
N LEU A 12 -10.14 20.86 18.05
CA LEU A 12 -9.13 20.35 18.99
C LEU A 12 -9.02 18.83 18.83
N VAL A 13 -8.38 18.40 17.74
CA VAL A 13 -7.67 17.12 17.71
C VAL A 13 -6.28 17.42 17.16
N LEU A 14 -5.46 18.05 18.01
CA LEU A 14 -4.02 18.17 17.81
C LEU A 14 -3.33 17.51 19.02
N LEU A 15 -2.32 16.70 18.69
CA LEU A 15 -1.35 16.07 19.57
C LEU A 15 -1.85 14.89 20.42
N PHE A 16 -1.99 13.74 19.78
CA PHE A 16 -1.35 12.53 20.30
C PHE A 16 -0.14 12.22 19.42
N LEU A 17 0.95 12.96 19.65
CA LEU A 17 2.29 12.51 19.30
C LEU A 17 2.60 11.34 20.23
N VAL A 18 2.26 10.12 19.80
CA VAL A 18 2.80 8.91 20.43
C VAL A 18 4.30 8.90 20.12
N TYR A 19 5.07 9.34 21.10
CA TYR A 19 6.49 9.06 21.23
C TYR A 19 6.62 7.53 21.26
N LEU A 20 6.94 6.90 20.12
CA LEU A 20 7.28 5.48 20.11
C LEU A 20 8.70 5.37 20.69
N PRO A 21 8.88 4.69 21.84
CA PRO A 21 10.22 4.43 22.35
C PRO A 21 10.93 3.50 21.36
N GLU A 22 12.21 3.78 21.10
CA GLU A 22 13.15 2.88 20.43
C GLU A 22 13.33 1.60 21.28
N LYS A 23 12.32 0.73 21.31
CA LYS A 23 12.51 -0.62 21.82
C LYS A 23 13.13 -1.42 20.69
N SER A 24 14.43 -1.65 20.84
CA SER A 24 15.27 -2.61 20.11
C SER A 24 14.45 -3.65 19.34
N LEU A 25 14.35 -3.49 18.03
CA LEU A 25 14.00 -4.60 17.15
C LEU A 25 15.10 -5.65 17.35
N GLY A 26 14.78 -6.72 18.08
CA GLY A 26 15.68 -7.85 18.26
C GLY A 26 16.06 -8.45 16.91
N ASP A 27 17.36 -8.67 16.72
CA ASP A 27 18.02 -9.79 16.03
C ASP A 27 17.30 -10.40 14.81
N GLY A 28 16.82 -9.56 13.88
CA GLY A 28 16.27 -9.99 12.60
C GLY A 28 16.22 -8.92 11.49
N VAL A 29 16.55 -7.67 11.80
CA VAL A 29 16.41 -6.51 10.90
C VAL A 29 17.40 -6.51 9.74
N ASP A 30 18.52 -7.24 9.86
CA ASP A 30 19.56 -7.31 8.83
C ASP A 30 19.17 -8.15 7.60
N SER A 31 17.99 -8.78 7.60
CA SER A 31 17.51 -9.65 6.51
C SER A 31 16.48 -9.02 5.56
N MET A 32 15.93 -7.85 5.91
CA MET A 32 14.88 -7.20 5.10
C MET A 32 15.49 -6.18 4.15
N ASN A 33 16.27 -6.65 3.16
CA ASN A 33 16.67 -5.80 2.05
C ASN A 33 15.57 -5.77 0.98
N GLY A 34 14.81 -4.68 0.90
CA GLY A 34 13.80 -4.44 -0.14
C GLY A 34 14.34 -4.44 -1.57
N GLU A 35 15.64 -4.22 -1.78
CA GLU A 35 16.26 -4.24 -3.10
C GLU A 35 16.21 -5.61 -3.77
N LYS A 36 16.12 -6.71 -2.99
CA LYS A 36 15.99 -8.06 -3.54
C LYS A 36 14.66 -8.29 -4.26
N ASP A 37 13.67 -7.46 -3.99
CA ASP A 37 12.35 -7.53 -4.61
C ASP A 37 12.28 -6.65 -5.88
N GLU A 38 13.38 -6.00 -6.29
CA GLU A 38 13.43 -5.17 -7.49
C GLU A 38 13.15 -6.03 -8.73
N ILE A 39 12.16 -5.62 -9.52
CA ILE A 39 11.91 -6.22 -10.82
C ILE A 39 12.93 -5.61 -11.79
N THR A 40 13.97 -6.37 -12.11
CA THR A 40 15.02 -5.97 -13.04
C THR A 40 14.72 -6.41 -14.47
N ASP A 41 13.94 -7.47 -14.63
CA ASP A 41 13.56 -8.00 -15.93
C ASP A 41 12.48 -7.15 -16.56
N LYS A 42 12.50 -7.08 -17.89
CA LYS A 42 11.43 -6.40 -18.63
C LYS A 42 10.11 -7.10 -18.35
N LEU A 43 9.16 -6.37 -17.78
CA LEU A 43 7.80 -6.90 -17.58
C LEU A 43 7.24 -7.40 -18.91
N PRO A 44 6.59 -8.58 -18.91
CA PRO A 44 5.91 -9.07 -20.10
C PRO A 44 4.82 -8.07 -20.51
N LEU A 45 4.49 -8.07 -21.81
CA LEU A 45 3.42 -7.26 -22.39
C LEU A 45 3.69 -5.73 -22.44
N ILE A 46 4.86 -5.27 -22.01
CA ILE A 46 5.28 -3.85 -22.15
C ILE A 46 6.16 -3.65 -23.38
N ASN A 47 5.76 -2.70 -24.23
CA ASN A 47 6.48 -2.34 -25.46
C ASN A 47 7.17 -0.97 -25.39
N PHE A 48 7.33 -0.41 -24.20
CA PHE A 48 7.99 0.89 -23.96
C PHE A 48 8.97 0.79 -22.79
N ASP A 49 9.87 1.77 -22.70
CA ASP A 49 10.86 1.79 -21.62
C ASP A 49 10.26 2.35 -20.32
N ILE A 50 10.56 1.66 -19.22
CA ILE A 50 10.22 2.07 -17.87
C ILE A 50 11.42 2.82 -17.29
N ASN A 51 11.19 4.06 -16.86
CA ASN A 51 12.22 4.96 -16.34
C ASN A 51 12.19 5.10 -14.80
N PHE A 52 11.49 4.22 -14.11
CA PHE A 52 11.37 4.21 -12.65
C PHE A 52 11.57 2.79 -12.15
N LYS A 53 12.06 2.66 -10.91
CA LYS A 53 12.17 1.36 -10.27
C LYS A 53 10.82 0.87 -9.76
N HIS A 54 10.62 -0.43 -9.77
CA HIS A 54 9.48 -1.07 -9.15
C HIS A 54 9.90 -2.38 -8.50
N TYR A 55 9.16 -2.76 -7.46
CA TYR A 55 9.48 -3.88 -6.59
C TYR A 55 8.22 -4.69 -6.37
N SER A 56 8.33 -6.01 -6.35
CA SER A 56 7.23 -6.91 -6.10
C SER A 56 7.70 -8.01 -5.17
N GLY A 57 7.00 -8.18 -4.05
CA GLY A 57 7.40 -9.14 -3.05
C GLY A 57 6.38 -9.33 -1.96
N TYR A 58 6.84 -9.90 -0.84
CA TYR A 58 5.97 -10.33 0.25
C TYR A 58 6.38 -9.77 1.60
N LEU A 59 5.37 -9.59 2.46
CA LEU A 59 5.50 -9.20 3.87
C LEU A 59 4.81 -10.25 4.74
N GLN A 60 5.57 -10.84 5.66
CA GLN A 60 5.05 -11.84 6.60
C GLN A 60 4.43 -11.13 7.81
N VAL A 61 3.14 -10.79 7.72
CA VAL A 61 2.44 -9.96 8.72
C VAL A 61 1.99 -10.74 9.96
N LYS A 62 1.83 -12.07 9.83
CA LYS A 62 1.58 -13.01 10.92
C LYS A 62 2.31 -14.30 10.62
N LYS A 63 2.39 -15.23 11.60
CA LYS A 63 3.09 -16.52 11.47
C LYS A 63 2.82 -17.22 10.12
N ASN A 64 1.57 -17.22 9.68
CA ASN A 64 1.15 -17.90 8.46
C ASN A 64 0.75 -16.96 7.32
N TYR A 65 0.77 -15.64 7.49
CA TYR A 65 0.17 -14.73 6.50
C TYR A 65 1.24 -13.98 5.72
N MET A 66 1.26 -14.18 4.41
CA MET A 66 2.12 -13.49 3.46
C MET A 66 1.26 -12.54 2.62
N LEU A 67 1.43 -11.23 2.83
CA LEU A 67 0.78 -10.22 1.98
C LEU A 67 1.71 -9.83 0.85
N HIS A 68 1.20 -9.85 -0.38
CA HIS A 68 1.88 -9.37 -1.57
C HIS A 68 1.79 -7.85 -1.65
N TYR A 69 2.88 -7.23 -2.09
CA TYR A 69 2.90 -5.81 -2.43
C TYR A 69 3.58 -5.60 -3.77
N TRP A 70 3.16 -4.53 -4.46
CA TRP A 70 3.86 -3.97 -5.60
C TRP A 70 4.15 -2.49 -5.34
N LEU A 71 5.42 -2.13 -5.21
CA LEU A 71 5.89 -0.75 -5.11
C LEU A 71 6.27 -0.22 -6.49
N VAL A 72 5.72 0.92 -6.89
CA VAL A 72 6.22 1.72 -8.02
C VAL A 72 6.80 3.02 -7.50
N MET A 73 8.05 3.32 -7.87
CA MET A 73 8.73 4.53 -7.42
C MET A 73 8.23 5.76 -8.17
N SER A 74 8.34 6.93 -7.52
CA SER A 74 8.06 8.20 -8.18
C SER A 74 8.96 8.37 -9.40
N GLN A 75 8.39 8.86 -10.50
CA GLN A 75 9.12 9.23 -11.73
C GLN A 75 9.81 10.59 -11.61
N SER A 76 9.42 11.43 -10.63
CA SER A 76 9.95 12.78 -10.44
C SER A 76 11.17 12.77 -9.53
N ASN A 77 10.98 12.72 -8.20
CA ASN A 77 12.08 12.57 -7.26
C ASN A 77 11.69 11.59 -6.14
N PRO A 78 11.99 10.28 -6.30
CA PRO A 78 11.64 9.29 -5.30
C PRO A 78 12.29 9.50 -3.92
N ALA A 79 13.31 10.37 -3.77
CA ALA A 79 13.89 10.68 -2.47
C ALA A 79 13.05 11.68 -1.66
N THR A 80 12.36 12.61 -2.33
CA THR A 80 11.57 13.68 -1.67
C THR A 80 10.07 13.52 -1.82
N ASP A 81 9.62 12.86 -2.89
CA ASP A 81 8.20 12.69 -3.19
C ASP A 81 7.52 11.77 -2.16
N PRO A 82 6.22 11.98 -1.91
CA PRO A 82 5.46 11.24 -0.91
C PRO A 82 5.39 9.74 -1.21
N LEU A 83 5.18 8.96 -0.14
CA LEU A 83 4.83 7.54 -0.21
C LEU A 83 3.32 7.40 0.04
N LEU A 84 2.63 6.69 -0.84
CA LEU A 84 1.21 6.38 -0.72
C LEU A 84 1.03 4.86 -0.60
N PHE A 85 0.19 4.43 0.33
CA PHE A 85 -0.31 3.06 0.34
C PHE A 85 -1.69 3.03 -0.30
N TRP A 86 -1.89 2.08 -1.22
CA TRP A 86 -3.14 1.87 -1.93
C TRP A 86 -3.73 0.50 -1.61
N PHE A 87 -4.98 0.51 -1.20
CA PHE A 87 -5.79 -0.68 -0.91
C PHE A 87 -7.09 -0.58 -1.72
N ASN A 88 -7.37 -1.57 -2.55
CA ASN A 88 -8.71 -1.70 -3.13
C ASN A 88 -9.68 -2.26 -2.09
N GLY A 89 -10.95 -1.85 -2.21
CA GLY A 89 -12.05 -2.28 -1.35
C GLY A 89 -12.64 -3.62 -1.78
N GLY A 90 -13.88 -3.88 -1.36
CA GLY A 90 -14.56 -5.14 -1.61
C GLY A 90 -15.42 -5.55 -0.42
N PRO A 91 -15.14 -6.66 0.28
CA PRO A 91 -13.83 -7.30 0.51
C PRO A 91 -13.40 -8.28 -0.59
N GLY A 92 -12.09 -8.44 -0.76
CA GLY A 92 -11.51 -9.49 -1.60
C GLY A 92 -10.97 -9.07 -2.97
N CYS A 93 -11.13 -7.80 -3.37
CA CYS A 93 -10.60 -7.33 -4.65
C CYS A 93 -9.11 -7.00 -4.57
N SER A 94 -8.35 -7.36 -5.59
CA SER A 94 -6.92 -7.08 -5.65
C SER A 94 -6.64 -5.59 -5.86
N SER A 95 -5.68 -5.06 -5.08
CA SER A 95 -5.12 -3.72 -5.27
C SER A 95 -4.33 -3.56 -6.58
N LEU A 96 -3.93 -4.66 -7.22
CA LEU A 96 -3.30 -4.62 -8.54
C LEU A 96 -4.27 -4.18 -9.64
N ASN A 97 -5.59 -4.24 -9.40
CA ASN A 97 -6.54 -3.55 -10.27
C ASN A 97 -6.29 -2.03 -10.27
N GLY A 98 -6.01 -1.42 -9.11
CA GLY A 98 -5.65 0.00 -9.03
C GLY A 98 -4.34 0.32 -9.79
N LEU A 99 -3.42 -0.64 -9.87
CA LEU A 99 -2.18 -0.53 -10.63
C LEU A 99 -2.45 -0.67 -12.14
N LEU A 100 -3.15 -1.73 -12.56
CA LEU A 100 -3.27 -2.15 -13.95
C LEU A 100 -4.50 -1.60 -14.69
N GLU A 101 -5.49 -1.06 -13.99
CA GLU A 101 -6.74 -0.58 -14.59
C GLU A 101 -7.11 0.84 -14.16
N GLY A 102 -6.45 1.36 -13.13
CA GLY A 102 -6.72 2.69 -12.59
C GLY A 102 -5.60 3.69 -12.81
N MET A 103 -4.74 3.80 -11.80
CA MET A 103 -3.84 4.95 -11.57
C MET A 103 -2.36 4.59 -11.63
N GLY A 104 -2.02 3.34 -11.94
CA GLY A 104 -0.63 2.93 -12.12
C GLY A 104 0.00 3.47 -13.40
N PRO A 105 1.34 3.38 -13.51
CA PRO A 105 2.11 3.87 -14.66
C PRO A 105 1.77 3.20 -15.98
N TYR A 106 1.24 1.98 -15.91
CA TYR A 106 0.89 1.17 -17.04
C TYR A 106 -0.43 0.46 -16.77
N ILE A 107 -1.30 0.50 -17.76
CA ILE A 107 -2.64 -0.09 -17.68
C ILE A 107 -2.84 -1.13 -18.76
N LEU A 108 -3.73 -2.07 -18.51
CA LEU A 108 -4.13 -3.10 -19.43
C LEU A 108 -4.85 -2.45 -20.63
N SER A 109 -4.42 -2.79 -21.84
CA SER A 109 -5.10 -2.36 -23.05
C SER A 109 -6.53 -2.92 -23.11
N PRO A 110 -7.45 -2.28 -23.86
CA PRO A 110 -8.83 -2.78 -23.98
C PRO A 110 -8.94 -4.22 -24.49
N ASP A 111 -7.97 -4.67 -25.31
CA ASP A 111 -7.89 -6.04 -25.82
C ASP A 111 -7.23 -7.03 -24.85
N LYS A 112 -6.78 -6.57 -23.67
CA LYS A 112 -6.13 -7.34 -22.60
C LYS A 112 -4.85 -8.08 -23.01
N LYS A 113 -4.23 -7.67 -24.12
CA LYS A 113 -3.02 -8.33 -24.65
C LYS A 113 -1.74 -7.57 -24.38
N THR A 114 -1.83 -6.28 -24.06
CA THR A 114 -0.66 -5.42 -23.85
C THR A 114 -0.84 -4.52 -22.64
N LEU A 115 0.28 -4.04 -22.10
CA LEU A 115 0.29 -2.94 -21.16
C LEU A 115 0.66 -1.67 -21.92
N ILE A 116 -0.18 -0.64 -21.79
CA ILE A 116 0.02 0.68 -22.40
C ILE A 116 0.39 1.70 -21.33
N ARG A 117 1.14 2.72 -21.72
CA ARG A 117 1.54 3.81 -20.82
C ARG A 117 0.30 4.59 -20.38
N ASN A 118 0.18 4.83 -19.08
CA ASN A 118 -0.85 5.70 -18.54
C ASN A 118 -0.29 7.12 -18.37
N GLU A 119 -0.76 8.07 -19.17
CA GLU A 119 -0.32 9.47 -19.07
C GLU A 119 -0.84 10.19 -17.82
N ASN A 120 -1.85 9.66 -17.13
CA ASN A 120 -2.43 10.26 -15.92
C ASN A 120 -2.11 9.43 -14.67
N ASN A 121 -0.97 8.74 -14.68
CA ASN A 121 -0.55 7.92 -13.54
C ASN A 121 -0.17 8.77 -12.32
N TRP A 122 -0.41 8.22 -11.13
CA TRP A 122 -0.09 8.92 -9.88
C TRP A 122 1.39 8.84 -9.53
N ASN A 123 2.13 7.86 -10.07
CA ASN A 123 3.56 7.75 -9.79
C ASN A 123 4.41 8.82 -10.50
N LYS A 124 3.80 9.73 -11.29
CA LYS A 124 4.47 10.97 -11.73
C LYS A 124 4.99 11.82 -10.56
N LYS A 125 4.34 11.77 -9.39
CA LYS A 125 4.65 12.63 -8.23
C LYS A 125 4.61 11.92 -6.87
N ALA A 126 4.52 10.60 -6.85
CA ALA A 126 4.49 9.82 -5.62
C ALA A 126 5.08 8.42 -5.85
N SER A 127 5.65 7.83 -4.79
CA SER A 127 5.90 6.40 -4.76
C SER A 127 4.66 5.72 -4.20
N ILE A 128 4.20 4.63 -4.81
CA ILE A 128 2.91 4.01 -4.49
C ILE A 128 3.11 2.53 -4.22
N VAL A 129 2.58 2.07 -3.08
CA VAL A 129 2.56 0.66 -2.68
C VAL A 129 1.15 0.14 -2.86
N TYR A 130 0.95 -0.73 -3.82
CA TYR A 130 -0.30 -1.46 -4.01
C TYR A 130 -0.25 -2.72 -3.16
N MET A 131 -1.05 -2.76 -2.09
CA MET A 131 -1.03 -3.84 -1.10
C MET A 131 -2.20 -4.78 -1.34
N GLU A 132 -1.94 -6.06 -1.56
CA GLU A 132 -3.01 -7.06 -1.67
C GLU A 132 -3.46 -7.48 -0.28
N SER A 133 -4.70 -7.13 0.08
CA SER A 133 -5.30 -7.40 1.38
C SER A 133 -6.81 -7.55 1.21
N PRO A 134 -7.50 -8.38 2.02
CA PRO A 134 -6.97 -9.23 3.10
C PRO A 134 -6.17 -10.46 2.61
N ILE A 135 -5.77 -11.33 3.54
CA ILE A 135 -5.14 -12.60 3.22
C ILE A 135 -6.01 -13.42 2.25
N GLY A 136 -5.41 -14.04 1.23
CA GLY A 136 -6.13 -14.75 0.17
C GLY A 136 -6.51 -13.89 -1.04
N VAL A 137 -6.28 -12.57 -0.99
CA VAL A 137 -6.49 -11.69 -2.15
C VAL A 137 -5.29 -11.72 -3.10
N GLY A 138 -5.56 -11.98 -4.37
CA GLY A 138 -4.57 -11.96 -5.44
C GLY A 138 -3.46 -12.98 -5.21
N TYR A 139 -2.23 -12.49 -5.09
CA TYR A 139 -1.05 -13.28 -4.79
C TYR A 139 -0.77 -13.43 -3.29
N SER A 140 -1.54 -12.78 -2.41
CA SER A 140 -1.40 -12.95 -0.95
C SER A 140 -1.96 -14.29 -0.49
N TYR A 141 -1.21 -15.01 0.36
CA TYR A 141 -1.54 -16.39 0.72
C TYR A 141 -1.20 -16.74 2.16
N ALA A 142 -1.96 -17.70 2.70
CA ALA A 142 -1.71 -18.28 4.01
C ALA A 142 -0.90 -19.58 3.89
N LEU A 143 0.22 -19.69 4.62
CA LEU A 143 1.08 -20.88 4.64
C LEU A 143 0.36 -22.16 5.08
N ASN A 144 -0.68 -22.01 5.91
CA ASN A 144 -1.52 -23.11 6.40
C ASN A 144 -2.86 -23.24 5.65
N GLY A 145 -3.05 -22.48 4.56
CA GLY A 145 -4.29 -22.46 3.78
C GLY A 145 -5.49 -21.78 4.44
N ASN A 146 -5.38 -21.31 5.69
CA ASN A 146 -6.48 -20.66 6.40
C ASN A 146 -6.51 -19.15 6.08
N ILE A 147 -7.45 -18.76 5.23
CA ILE A 147 -7.70 -17.38 4.83
C ILE A 147 -8.88 -16.72 5.56
N THR A 148 -9.50 -17.40 6.53
CA THR A 148 -10.59 -16.84 7.32
C THR A 148 -10.07 -15.72 8.20
N ILE A 149 -10.57 -14.50 7.96
CA ILE A 149 -10.14 -13.29 8.64
C ILE A 149 -11.32 -12.31 8.76
N ASN A 150 -11.37 -11.53 9.83
CA ASN A 150 -12.37 -10.47 10.02
C ASN A 150 -11.74 -9.07 9.86
N ASP A 151 -12.57 -8.03 10.02
CA ASP A 151 -12.15 -6.64 9.82
C ASP A 151 -11.02 -6.21 10.78
N ASP A 152 -11.14 -6.52 12.08
CA ASP A 152 -10.12 -6.18 13.08
C ASP A 152 -8.79 -6.87 12.76
N GLN A 153 -8.83 -8.17 12.44
CA GLN A 153 -7.65 -8.93 12.08
C GLN A 153 -7.01 -8.45 10.78
N THR A 154 -7.82 -7.96 9.84
CA THR A 154 -7.36 -7.36 8.58
C THR A 154 -6.69 -6.01 8.83
N ALA A 155 -7.27 -5.16 9.68
CA ALA A 155 -6.69 -3.89 10.09
C ALA A 155 -5.33 -4.10 10.78
N ASP A 156 -5.25 -5.06 11.71
CA ASP A 156 -4.00 -5.43 12.38
C ASP A 156 -2.94 -5.92 11.38
N ALA A 157 -3.34 -6.80 10.44
CA ALA A 157 -2.44 -7.32 9.42
C ALA A 157 -1.90 -6.21 8.51
N ASN A 158 -2.75 -5.25 8.12
CA ASN A 158 -2.35 -4.11 7.30
C ASN A 158 -1.44 -3.13 8.04
N TYR A 159 -1.70 -2.90 9.33
CA TYR A 159 -0.83 -2.10 10.18
C TYR A 159 0.58 -2.72 10.28
N GLU A 160 0.65 -4.03 10.53
CA GLU A 160 1.93 -4.74 10.56
C GLU A 160 2.61 -4.76 9.17
N ALA A 161 1.85 -4.88 8.08
CA ALA A 161 2.39 -4.77 6.72
C ALA A 161 3.10 -3.43 6.51
N ILE A 162 2.48 -2.31 6.90
CA ILE A 162 3.07 -0.98 6.76
C ILE A 162 4.35 -0.87 7.59
N LYS A 163 4.36 -1.35 8.83
CA LYS A 163 5.57 -1.37 9.68
C LYS A 163 6.70 -2.17 9.05
N LEU A 164 6.41 -3.39 8.61
CA LEU A 164 7.38 -4.27 7.96
C LEU A 164 7.90 -3.68 6.65
N PHE A 165 7.02 -3.07 5.85
CA PHE A 165 7.40 -2.38 4.63
C PHE A 165 8.38 -1.23 4.92
N LEU A 166 8.10 -0.39 5.91
CA LEU A 166 8.98 0.72 6.29
C LEU A 166 10.31 0.25 6.91
N ALA A 167 10.31 -0.93 7.55
CA ALA A 167 11.55 -1.58 7.98
C ALA A 167 12.37 -2.06 6.77
N LYS A 168 11.71 -2.70 5.79
CA LYS A 168 12.29 -3.25 4.55
C LYS A 168 12.79 -2.17 3.58
N PHE A 169 12.14 -1.00 3.57
CA PHE A 169 12.53 0.16 2.76
C PHE A 169 12.83 1.37 3.66
N PRO A 170 13.99 1.38 4.33
CA PRO A 170 14.34 2.41 5.31
C PRO A 170 14.37 3.84 4.74
N MET A 171 14.56 4.01 3.44
CA MET A 171 14.52 5.32 2.78
C MET A 171 13.20 6.07 2.95
N PHE A 172 12.09 5.37 3.22
CA PHE A 172 10.79 6.00 3.42
C PHE A 172 10.52 6.42 4.87
N ARG A 173 11.29 5.94 5.86
CA ARG A 173 11.07 6.27 7.29
C ARG A 173 11.30 7.74 7.62
N LYS A 174 12.18 8.42 6.88
CA LYS A 174 12.49 9.84 7.09
C LYS A 174 11.46 10.80 6.48
N LYS A 175 10.44 10.29 5.79
CA LYS A 175 9.40 11.09 5.13
C LYS A 175 8.16 11.17 6.04
N GLN A 176 7.81 12.36 6.53
CA GLN A 176 6.50 12.62 7.17
C GLN A 176 5.56 13.36 6.22
N PRO A 177 4.22 13.23 6.33
CA PRO A 177 3.42 12.08 6.73
C PRO A 177 2.95 11.30 5.49
N ILE A 178 2.87 9.97 5.62
CA ILE A 178 2.14 9.09 4.70
C ILE A 178 0.70 9.62 4.61
N HIS A 179 0.37 10.30 3.53
CA HIS A 179 -1.02 10.59 3.23
C HIS A 179 -1.55 9.27 2.66
N SER A 180 -2.15 8.42 3.50
CA SER A 180 -2.95 7.31 3.00
C SER A 180 -3.98 7.93 2.06
N GLY A 181 -3.78 7.79 0.75
CA GLY A 181 -4.74 8.27 -0.25
C GLY A 181 -6.06 7.61 0.11
N ARG A 182 -7.08 8.42 0.44
CA ARG A 182 -8.43 7.98 0.86
C ARG A 182 -8.45 6.60 1.55
N ILE A 183 -8.57 6.62 2.88
CA ILE A 183 -9.35 5.57 3.56
C ILE A 183 -10.79 5.73 3.04
N LEU A 184 -11.06 5.21 1.85
CA LEU A 184 -12.39 4.82 1.47
C LEU A 184 -12.45 3.35 1.85
N PHE A 185 -12.83 3.10 3.11
CA PHE A 185 -13.96 2.21 3.34
C PHE A 185 -15.14 2.74 2.50
N ARG A 186 -15.05 2.63 1.18
CA ARG A 186 -16.24 2.61 0.38
C ARG A 186 -16.72 1.18 0.52
N CYS A 187 -17.54 0.97 1.53
CA CYS A 187 -18.64 0.02 1.39
C CYS A 187 -19.46 0.50 0.18
N LEU A 188 -19.01 0.18 -1.02
CA LEU A 188 -19.84 0.10 -2.20
C LEU A 188 -19.96 -1.40 -2.50
N CYS A 189 -20.76 -2.08 -1.67
CA CYS A 189 -21.76 -2.96 -2.26
C CYS A 189 -22.77 -2.03 -2.93
N PRO A 190 -22.75 -2.00 -4.26
CA PRO A 190 -23.95 -2.38 -4.96
C PRO A 190 -23.59 -3.43 -6.01
N ASP A 191 -24.06 -4.64 -5.73
CA ASP A 191 -24.32 -5.73 -6.67
C ASP A 191 -23.14 -6.26 -7.50
N GLY A 192 -22.49 -7.29 -6.95
CA GLY A 192 -21.89 -8.37 -7.73
C GLY A 192 -20.52 -8.10 -8.36
N CYS A 193 -19.63 -9.09 -8.25
CA CYS A 193 -18.46 -9.22 -9.13
C CYS A 193 -18.86 -9.27 -10.61
#